data_AF-A0A0D2F679-F1
#
_entry.id   AF-A0A0D2F679-F1
#
_cell.length_a   1.000
_cell.length_b   1.000
_cell.length_c   1.000
_cell.angle_alpha   90.00
_cell.angle_beta   90.00
_cell.angle_gamma   90.00
#
_symmetry.space_group_name_H-M   'P 1'
#
loop_
_entity.id
_entity.type
_entity.pdbx_description
1 polymer ?
#
loop_
_entity_poly.entity_id
_entity_poly.type
_entity_poly.pdbx_seq_one_letter_code
_entity_poly.pdbx_strand_id
1 'polypeptide(L)'
;MESHETSNHTSLIIASFKRPYVSFKHRLGELVIHAGFMEDVPVIVIEKKKNGGKKDSLILAHDLFNYPRKNMPLYTKLLREEMWEHVIPILTEGEDFSGFDTVFCRDADSVIHNGALASLTNALARDKNSIAACGLVLVESEPGSEWSVWNLYQQFQYTFGQYVRRRAEHFWGKVTCLPGCITMIKVRPECAGAIEKYAEAITVMPVAHHQVQYLGTDRRLTYSPHSQSKKLTTMFVPEAVSETVAPQSLKHYLSQRRRWGSNAYFNNYFYVMGENIIIITRIAAFIEILRLSMVYYRFANTILFVKYIVEQCLNGTFDTMKLVPLLIVSQLPLLWYCISIVLEIPLRVRAHKLILGFFINKCVSPFMSMTIFYNVARNVGSQVWGMSGVTATSSIAPAAPIPTVEVPAVAVPAGRNSTSISDAAETLVPAAALPGPEAAAIAAAPLDRVPTIEVPAIALPVVAVQVASAPKLKRVSFADKGPQ
;
A
#
# COMPACT_ATOMS: atom_id res chain seq x y z
N MET A 1 -17.36 5.88 -3.98
CA MET A 1 -18.10 7.01 -4.54
C MET A 1 -17.17 8.15 -4.98
N GLU A 2 -15.95 8.26 -4.44
CA GLU A 2 -14.97 9.31 -4.77
C GLU A 2 -14.33 9.26 -6.19
N SER A 3 -14.45 8.16 -6.93
CA SER A 3 -13.86 8.07 -8.28
C SER A 3 -14.64 8.85 -9.36
N HIS A 4 -15.86 9.30 -9.04
CA HIS A 4 -16.67 10.10 -9.97
C HIS A 4 -16.59 11.61 -9.70
N GLU A 5 -16.21 12.04 -8.50
CA GLU A 5 -16.10 13.47 -8.16
C GLU A 5 -14.79 14.10 -8.67
N THR A 6 -13.72 13.33 -8.86
CA THR A 6 -12.45 13.85 -9.37
C THR A 6 -12.48 14.22 -10.86
N SER A 7 -13.45 13.72 -11.64
CA SER A 7 -13.57 14.04 -13.07
C SER A 7 -14.13 15.45 -13.34
N ASN A 8 -14.85 16.04 -12.39
CA ASN A 8 -15.58 17.30 -12.59
C ASN A 8 -14.77 18.55 -12.19
N HIS A 9 -13.56 18.40 -11.65
CA HIS A 9 -12.72 19.51 -11.19
C HIS A 9 -11.48 19.78 -12.05
N THR A 10 -11.27 19.04 -13.14
CA THR A 10 -10.23 19.35 -14.13
C THR A 10 -10.66 20.59 -14.91
N SER A 11 -10.04 21.74 -14.65
CA SER A 11 -10.34 23.01 -15.31
C SER A 11 -10.02 22.98 -16.80
N LEU A 12 -9.09 22.09 -17.23
CA LEU A 12 -8.77 21.86 -18.63
C LEU A 12 -8.31 20.41 -18.86
N ILE A 13 -9.00 19.65 -19.71
CA ILE A 13 -8.54 18.32 -20.18
C ILE A 13 -7.81 18.50 -21.50
N ILE A 14 -6.56 18.05 -21.58
CA ILE A 14 -5.69 18.16 -22.76
C ILE A 14 -5.71 16.87 -23.56
N ALA A 15 -5.66 15.73 -22.86
CA ALA A 15 -5.68 14.42 -23.48
C ALA A 15 -6.62 13.50 -22.71
N SER A 16 -7.43 12.74 -23.45
CA SER A 16 -8.22 11.66 -22.90
C SER A 16 -8.23 10.48 -23.86
N PHE A 17 -7.80 9.32 -23.38
CA PHE A 17 -7.68 8.13 -24.20
C PHE A 17 -7.78 6.86 -23.37
N LYS A 18 -8.04 5.74 -24.06
CA LYS A 18 -8.17 4.42 -23.48
C LYS A 18 -7.07 3.51 -23.96
N ARG A 19 -6.52 2.68 -23.08
CA ARG A 19 -5.51 1.67 -23.44
C ARG A 19 -5.81 0.31 -22.82
N PRO A 20 -5.56 -0.79 -23.54
CA PRO A 20 -5.61 -2.12 -22.96
C PRO A 20 -4.56 -2.23 -21.85
N TYR A 21 -4.91 -2.94 -20.78
CA TYR A 21 -4.04 -3.09 -19.63
C TYR A 21 -4.06 -4.51 -19.08
N VAL A 22 -2.87 -5.02 -18.78
CA VAL A 22 -2.67 -6.29 -18.12
C VAL A 22 -2.26 -6.00 -16.68
N SER A 23 -3.16 -6.32 -15.75
CA SER A 23 -2.86 -6.18 -14.31
C SER A 23 -1.73 -7.10 -13.87
N PHE A 24 -1.15 -6.81 -12.70
CA PHE A 24 -0.16 -7.65 -12.01
C PHE A 24 -0.63 -9.11 -11.83
N LYS A 25 -1.95 -9.34 -11.74
CA LYS A 25 -2.53 -10.69 -11.65
C LYS A 25 -2.81 -11.33 -13.03
N HIS A 26 -2.20 -10.82 -14.09
CA HIS A 26 -2.40 -11.22 -15.48
C HIS A 26 -3.86 -11.18 -15.94
N ARG A 27 -4.67 -10.29 -15.36
CA ARG A 27 -6.06 -10.07 -15.81
C ARG A 27 -6.12 -8.93 -16.81
N LEU A 28 -6.85 -9.17 -17.89
CA LEU A 28 -7.15 -8.17 -18.91
C LEU A 28 -8.16 -7.14 -18.38
N GLY A 29 -7.84 -5.88 -18.62
CA GLY A 29 -8.67 -4.72 -18.32
C GLY A 29 -8.38 -3.57 -19.29
N GLU A 30 -8.92 -2.41 -18.94
CA GLU A 30 -8.78 -1.17 -19.69
C GLU A 30 -8.42 -0.05 -18.71
N LEU A 31 -7.49 0.81 -19.13
CA LEU A 31 -7.19 2.08 -18.50
C LEU A 31 -7.91 3.19 -19.23
N VAL A 32 -8.57 4.07 -18.48
CA VAL A 32 -9.02 5.38 -18.99
C VAL A 32 -8.09 6.42 -18.39
N ILE A 33 -7.45 7.20 -19.25
CA ILE A 33 -6.46 8.19 -18.85
C ILE A 33 -7.00 9.55 -19.22
N HIS A 34 -6.97 10.46 -18.25
CA HIS A 34 -7.27 11.87 -18.43
C HIS A 34 -6.05 12.66 -17.98
N ALA A 35 -5.53 13.52 -18.83
CA ALA A 35 -4.42 14.40 -18.52
C ALA A 35 -4.84 15.85 -18.77
N GLY A 36 -4.49 16.73 -17.85
CA GLY A 36 -4.93 18.11 -17.89
C GLY A 36 -4.39 18.93 -16.73
N PHE A 37 -5.04 20.06 -16.48
CA PHE A 37 -4.75 20.94 -15.37
C PHE A 37 -5.92 21.00 -14.41
N MET A 38 -5.61 21.00 -13.12
CA MET A 38 -6.53 21.36 -12.05
C MET A 38 -6.00 22.64 -11.44
N GLU A 39 -6.74 23.72 -11.64
CA GLU A 39 -6.21 25.08 -11.45
C GLU A 39 -4.96 25.26 -12.33
N ASP A 40 -3.78 25.43 -11.72
CA ASP A 40 -2.50 25.54 -12.41
C ASP A 40 -1.58 24.32 -12.15
N VAL A 41 -2.13 23.23 -11.59
CA VAL A 41 -1.37 22.02 -11.27
C VAL A 41 -1.57 20.97 -12.37
N PRO A 42 -0.50 20.43 -12.97
CA PRO A 42 -0.61 19.31 -13.91
C PRO A 42 -1.14 18.06 -13.20
N VAL A 43 -2.21 17.47 -13.75
CA VAL A 43 -2.86 16.28 -13.19
C VAL A 43 -3.04 15.22 -14.26
N ILE A 44 -2.66 13.99 -13.92
CA ILE A 44 -2.96 12.79 -14.70
C ILE A 44 -3.81 11.85 -13.84
N VAL A 45 -5.04 11.61 -14.28
CA VAL A 45 -5.96 10.64 -13.68
C VAL A 45 -5.92 9.36 -14.51
N ILE A 46 -5.56 8.25 -13.86
CA ILE A 46 -5.51 6.92 -14.48
C ILE A 46 -6.57 6.03 -13.80
N GLU A 47 -7.71 5.84 -14.46
CA GLU A 47 -8.81 4.99 -13.98
C GLU A 47 -8.61 3.56 -14.48
N LYS A 48 -8.62 2.60 -13.55
CA LYS A 48 -8.70 1.16 -13.88
C LYS A 48 -10.16 0.73 -13.90
N LYS A 49 -10.69 0.35 -15.08
CA LYS A 49 -12.07 -0.15 -15.19
C LYS A 49 -12.36 -1.38 -14.32
N LYS A 50 -11.33 -2.20 -14.08
CA LYS A 50 -11.40 -3.31 -13.13
C LYS A 50 -10.40 -3.07 -12.01
N ASN A 51 -10.84 -3.19 -10.76
CA ASN A 51 -9.97 -3.00 -9.61
C ASN A 51 -8.87 -4.09 -9.55
N GLY A 52 -7.62 -3.70 -9.84
CA GLY A 52 -6.43 -4.55 -9.71
C GLY A 52 -5.82 -4.57 -8.29
N GLY A 53 -6.32 -3.73 -7.39
CA GLY A 53 -5.81 -3.55 -6.04
C GLY A 53 -4.64 -2.57 -5.92
N LYS A 54 -4.22 -2.30 -4.68
CA LYS A 54 -3.17 -1.32 -4.35
C LYS A 54 -1.81 -1.68 -4.94
N LYS A 55 -1.41 -2.95 -4.86
CA LYS A 55 -0.12 -3.42 -5.39
C LYS A 55 0.02 -3.17 -6.89
N ASP A 56 -1.04 -3.46 -7.63
CA ASP A 56 -1.15 -3.23 -9.06
C ASP A 56 -1.03 -1.74 -9.42
N SER A 57 -1.67 -0.85 -8.66
CA SER A 57 -1.51 0.61 -8.82
C SER A 57 -0.08 1.07 -8.58
N LEU A 58 0.58 0.55 -7.54
CA LEU A 58 1.97 0.90 -7.22
C LEU A 58 2.91 0.46 -8.34
N ILE A 59 2.76 -0.77 -8.86
CA ILE A 59 3.56 -1.27 -9.98
C ILE A 59 3.35 -0.38 -11.21
N LEU A 60 2.09 -0.08 -11.57
CA LEU A 60 1.77 0.78 -12.71
C LEU A 60 2.38 2.18 -12.57
N ALA A 61 2.24 2.81 -11.41
CA ALA A 61 2.79 4.15 -11.16
C ALA A 61 4.32 4.17 -11.30
N HIS A 62 5.01 3.18 -10.74
CA HIS A 62 6.47 3.07 -10.88
C HIS A 62 6.90 2.74 -12.31
N ASP A 63 6.17 1.87 -13.01
CA ASP A 63 6.44 1.52 -14.40
C ASP A 63 6.26 2.72 -15.35
N LEU A 64 5.33 3.64 -15.05
CA LEU A 64 5.09 4.83 -15.86
C LEU A 64 6.02 5.99 -15.51
N PHE A 65 6.35 6.21 -14.23
CA PHE A 65 6.99 7.47 -13.79
C PHE A 65 8.35 7.29 -13.10
N ASN A 66 8.78 6.06 -12.80
CA ASN A 66 10.12 5.78 -12.26
C ASN A 66 11.03 5.17 -13.35
N TYR A 67 12.21 4.67 -12.98
CA TYR A 67 13.08 3.96 -13.91
C TYR A 67 12.43 2.64 -14.37
N PRO A 68 12.43 2.33 -15.68
CA PRO A 68 11.76 1.15 -16.21
C PRO A 68 12.48 -0.13 -15.79
N ARG A 69 11.69 -1.13 -15.36
CA ARG A 69 12.18 -2.48 -15.07
C ARG A 69 12.26 -3.35 -16.32
N LYS A 70 13.08 -4.40 -16.29
CA LYS A 70 13.34 -5.28 -17.44
C LYS A 70 12.11 -6.09 -17.87
N ASN A 71 11.38 -6.62 -16.89
CA ASN A 71 10.21 -7.48 -17.12
C ASN A 71 8.88 -6.71 -17.24
N MET A 72 8.92 -5.44 -17.67
CA MET A 72 7.73 -4.62 -17.87
C MET A 72 6.86 -5.19 -19.01
N PRO A 73 5.53 -5.34 -18.84
CA PRO A 73 4.64 -5.77 -19.91
C PRO A 73 4.68 -4.83 -21.11
N LEU A 74 4.57 -5.38 -22.33
CA LEU A 74 4.62 -4.61 -23.57
C LEU A 74 3.61 -3.46 -23.60
N TYR A 75 2.36 -3.71 -23.25
CA TYR A 75 1.33 -2.65 -23.21
C TYR A 75 1.66 -1.51 -22.25
N THR A 76 2.28 -1.82 -21.10
CA THR A 76 2.72 -0.81 -20.13
C THR A 76 3.92 -0.02 -20.65
N LYS A 77 4.83 -0.68 -21.38
CA LYS A 77 5.96 -0.02 -22.03
C LYS A 77 5.50 0.96 -23.10
N LEU A 78 4.58 0.53 -23.98
CA LEU A 78 3.99 1.39 -25.01
C LEU A 78 3.22 2.57 -24.40
N LEU A 79 2.45 2.32 -23.33
CA LEU A 79 1.78 3.40 -22.61
C LEU A 79 2.78 4.38 -22.00
N ARG A 80 3.89 3.89 -21.44
CA ARG A 80 4.95 4.76 -20.93
C ARG A 80 5.51 5.65 -22.04
N GLU A 81 5.88 5.07 -23.19
CA GLU A 81 6.40 5.82 -24.34
C GLU A 81 5.41 6.93 -24.76
N GLU A 82 4.13 6.59 -24.95
CA GLU A 82 3.09 7.56 -25.25
C GLU A 82 2.96 8.67 -24.18
N MET A 83 2.99 8.33 -22.90
CA MET A 83 2.92 9.31 -21.82
C MET A 83 4.10 10.27 -21.82
N TRP A 84 5.32 9.77 -22.05
CA TRP A 84 6.55 10.58 -22.04
C TRP A 84 6.78 11.38 -23.32
N GLU A 85 6.26 10.91 -24.46
CA GLU A 85 6.41 11.59 -25.75
C GLU A 85 5.29 12.59 -26.04
N HIS A 86 4.06 12.32 -25.59
CA HIS A 86 2.89 13.09 -26.03
C HIS A 86 2.11 13.77 -24.90
N VAL A 87 2.18 13.27 -23.66
CA VAL A 87 1.37 13.81 -22.56
C VAL A 87 2.19 14.71 -21.64
N ILE A 88 3.29 14.19 -21.09
CA ILE A 88 4.15 14.90 -20.13
C ILE A 88 4.70 16.21 -20.73
N PRO A 89 5.23 16.25 -21.97
CA PRO A 89 5.79 17.49 -22.53
C PRO A 89 4.79 18.65 -22.60
N ILE A 90 3.51 18.34 -22.85
CA ILE A 90 2.45 19.36 -22.89
C ILE A 90 2.10 19.83 -21.47
N LEU A 91 2.05 18.90 -20.52
CA LEU A 91 1.77 19.21 -19.11
C LEU A 91 2.86 20.02 -18.42
N THR A 92 4.09 19.94 -18.93
CA THR A 92 5.26 20.64 -18.37
C THR A 92 5.78 21.72 -19.31
N GLU A 93 4.98 22.16 -20.28
CA GLU A 93 5.37 23.20 -21.20
C GLU A 93 5.66 24.51 -20.44
N GLY A 94 6.82 25.10 -20.69
CA GLY A 94 7.27 26.32 -19.99
C GLY A 94 8.03 26.08 -18.69
N GLU A 95 8.08 24.83 -18.21
CA GLU A 95 8.89 24.42 -17.06
C GLU A 95 10.21 23.77 -17.52
N ASP A 96 11.29 23.91 -16.73
CA ASP A 96 12.55 23.18 -16.97
C ASP A 96 12.45 21.73 -16.43
N PHE A 97 11.46 21.00 -16.92
CA PHE A 97 11.16 19.64 -16.48
C PHE A 97 12.02 18.61 -17.20
N SER A 98 12.92 17.96 -16.46
CA SER A 98 13.76 16.87 -16.97
C SER A 98 13.29 15.48 -16.51
N GLY A 99 12.42 15.41 -15.50
CA GLY A 99 11.91 14.16 -14.95
C GLY A 99 11.41 14.32 -13.52
N PHE A 100 10.91 13.21 -12.97
CA PHE A 100 10.46 13.15 -11.57
C PHE A 100 11.62 12.77 -10.64
N ASP A 101 11.76 13.44 -9.50
CA ASP A 101 12.76 13.08 -8.48
C ASP A 101 12.24 12.04 -7.47
N THR A 102 10.94 12.08 -7.19
CA THR A 102 10.31 11.26 -6.14
C THR A 102 8.87 10.88 -6.51
N VAL A 103 8.39 9.78 -5.94
CA VAL A 103 7.01 9.29 -6.03
C VAL A 103 6.44 9.22 -4.61
N PHE A 104 5.37 9.96 -4.37
CA PHE A 104 4.65 9.95 -3.10
C PHE A 104 3.47 8.98 -3.15
N CYS A 105 3.32 8.17 -2.10
CA CYS A 105 2.26 7.19 -1.93
C CYS A 105 1.39 7.58 -0.71
N ARG A 106 0.07 7.63 -0.93
CA ARG A 106 -0.96 7.93 0.09
C ARG A 106 -2.13 6.96 -0.09
N ASP A 107 -2.71 6.52 1.02
CA ASP A 107 -3.97 5.76 1.02
C ASP A 107 -5.15 6.74 1.00
N ALA A 108 -6.28 6.37 0.39
CA ALA A 108 -7.41 7.28 0.18
C ALA A 108 -8.04 7.80 1.48
N ASP A 109 -7.97 7.01 2.56
CA ASP A 109 -8.53 7.27 3.89
C ASP A 109 -7.52 7.90 4.87
N SER A 110 -6.59 8.69 4.33
CA SER A 110 -5.53 9.30 5.13
C SER A 110 -5.45 10.80 4.88
N VAL A 111 -5.29 11.61 5.91
CA VAL A 111 -5.05 13.06 5.82
C VAL A 111 -3.54 13.32 5.98
N ILE A 112 -2.99 14.26 5.20
CA ILE A 112 -1.57 14.63 5.25
C ILE A 112 -1.45 16.04 5.83
N HIS A 113 -0.57 16.23 6.81
CA HIS A 113 -0.33 17.55 7.40
C HIS A 113 0.52 18.43 6.46
N ASN A 114 0.32 19.74 6.56
CA ASN A 114 1.10 20.72 5.80
C ASN A 114 2.60 20.57 6.08
N GLY A 115 3.41 20.65 5.02
CA GLY A 115 4.86 20.47 5.10
C GLY A 115 5.35 19.02 5.15
N ALA A 116 4.47 18.01 5.26
CA ALA A 116 4.90 16.61 5.33
C ALA A 116 5.66 16.14 4.08
N LEU A 117 5.19 16.53 2.88
CA LEU A 117 5.89 16.22 1.62
C LEU A 117 7.28 16.86 1.59
N ALA A 118 7.38 18.14 1.95
CA ALA A 118 8.65 18.85 2.01
C ALA A 118 9.64 18.19 2.99
N SER A 119 9.17 17.81 4.17
CA SER A 119 9.99 17.09 5.18
C SER A 119 10.53 15.76 4.66
N LEU A 120 9.71 14.97 3.96
CA LEU A 120 10.13 13.70 3.36
C LEU A 120 11.15 13.93 2.24
N THR A 121 10.87 14.86 1.31
CA THR A 121 11.77 15.19 0.20
C THR A 121 13.11 15.72 0.71
N ASN A 122 13.10 16.62 1.70
CA ASN A 122 14.32 17.15 2.31
C ASN A 122 15.13 16.07 3.05
N ALA A 123 14.47 15.13 3.72
CA ALA A 123 15.15 14.00 4.33
C ALA A 123 15.82 13.11 3.27
N LEU A 124 15.10 12.80 2.18
CA LEU A 124 15.63 12.04 1.06
C LEU A 124 16.79 12.76 0.38
N ALA A 125 16.72 14.07 0.17
CA ALA A 125 17.79 14.85 -0.47
C ALA A 125 19.09 14.85 0.35
N ARG A 126 18.99 14.85 1.69
CA ARG A 126 20.15 14.88 2.60
C ARG A 126 20.97 13.58 2.59
N ASP A 127 20.33 12.43 2.44
CA ASP A 127 21.01 11.13 2.38
C ASP A 127 21.02 10.56 0.96
N LYS A 128 22.21 10.53 0.33
CA LYS A 128 22.43 9.95 -1.00
C LYS A 128 22.10 8.46 -1.06
N ASN A 129 22.22 7.73 0.05
CA ASN A 129 21.92 6.31 0.10
C ASN A 129 20.43 6.04 0.37
N SER A 130 19.67 7.04 0.80
CA SER A 130 18.26 6.87 1.06
C SER A 130 17.47 6.68 -0.22
N ILE A 131 16.69 5.60 -0.26
CA ILE A 131 15.83 5.21 -1.39
C ILE A 131 14.36 5.56 -1.13
N ALA A 132 13.95 5.56 0.14
CA ALA A 132 12.59 5.85 0.54
C ALA A 132 12.51 6.32 2.01
N ALA A 133 11.49 7.12 2.31
CA ALA A 133 11.22 7.64 3.62
C ALA A 133 9.73 7.51 3.94
N CYS A 134 9.39 7.35 5.22
CA CYS A 134 8.02 7.38 5.68
C CYS A 134 7.81 8.34 6.85
N GLY A 135 6.59 8.84 6.95
CA GLY A 135 6.16 9.73 8.01
C GLY A 135 5.62 9.02 9.27
N LEU A 136 5.28 9.85 10.25
CA LEU A 136 4.52 9.48 11.44
C LEU A 136 3.04 9.32 11.11
N VAL A 137 2.48 8.17 11.46
CA VAL A 137 1.06 7.86 11.31
C VAL A 137 0.35 7.98 12.65
N LEU A 138 -0.69 8.79 12.70
CA LEU A 138 -1.55 8.97 13.86
C LEU A 138 -2.98 8.56 13.54
N VAL A 139 -3.81 8.42 14.57
CA VAL A 139 -5.24 8.18 14.39
C VAL A 139 -5.92 9.53 14.22
N GLU A 140 -6.77 9.62 13.20
CA GLU A 140 -7.62 10.78 12.98
C GLU A 140 -8.64 10.91 14.13
N SER A 141 -8.77 12.11 14.68
CA SER A 141 -9.73 12.40 15.74
C SER A 141 -11.03 12.91 15.11
N GLU A 142 -11.86 11.99 14.62
CA GLU A 142 -13.18 12.38 14.10
C GLU A 142 -14.07 12.91 15.25
N PRO A 143 -14.82 14.00 15.04
CA PRO A 143 -15.76 14.53 16.02
C PRO A 143 -16.74 13.43 16.51
N GLY A 144 -16.81 13.25 17.83
CA GLY A 144 -17.67 12.24 18.46
C GLY A 144 -17.07 10.84 18.61
N SER A 145 -15.99 10.50 17.89
CA SER A 145 -15.28 9.22 18.06
C SER A 145 -13.91 9.37 18.72
N GLU A 146 -13.45 10.59 18.98
CA GLU A 146 -12.11 10.89 19.52
C GLU A 146 -11.69 10.09 20.77
N TRP A 147 -12.66 9.81 21.63
CA TRP A 147 -12.47 9.09 22.91
C TRP A 147 -12.91 7.64 22.83
N SER A 148 -13.20 7.12 21.63
CA SER A 148 -13.54 5.72 21.45
C SER A 148 -12.39 4.85 21.93
N VAL A 149 -12.72 3.74 22.59
CA VAL A 149 -11.73 2.76 23.08
C VAL A 149 -10.83 2.28 21.93
N TRP A 150 -11.38 2.16 20.72
CA TRP A 150 -10.64 1.78 19.52
C TRP A 150 -9.64 2.84 19.08
N ASN A 151 -10.01 4.11 19.09
CA ASN A 151 -9.10 5.21 18.75
C ASN A 151 -7.94 5.28 19.73
N LEU A 152 -8.23 5.23 21.03
CA LEU A 152 -7.21 5.24 22.08
C LEU A 152 -6.25 4.03 21.98
N TYR A 153 -6.82 2.84 21.78
CA TYR A 153 -6.06 1.61 21.63
C TYR A 153 -5.17 1.62 20.39
N GLN A 154 -5.71 1.99 19.23
CA GLN A 154 -4.98 2.04 17.97
C GLN A 154 -3.91 3.14 17.98
N GLN A 155 -4.22 4.32 18.52
CA GLN A 155 -3.31 5.46 18.60
C GLN A 155 -2.07 5.13 19.43
N PHE A 156 -2.24 4.46 20.58
CA PHE A 156 -1.13 3.94 21.37
C PHE A 156 -0.32 2.90 20.58
N GLN A 157 -0.97 1.91 19.96
CA GLN A 157 -0.27 0.85 19.23
C GLN A 157 0.56 1.38 18.05
N TYR A 158 0.03 2.34 17.30
CA TYR A 158 0.75 3.00 16.21
C TYR A 158 1.98 3.74 16.71
N THR A 159 1.81 4.63 17.68
CA THR A 159 2.91 5.49 18.13
C THR A 159 3.96 4.70 18.89
N PHE A 160 3.57 3.73 19.73
CA PHE A 160 4.51 2.83 20.40
C PHE A 160 5.34 2.04 19.38
N GLY A 161 4.71 1.42 18.38
CA GLY A 161 5.41 0.68 17.33
C GLY A 161 6.35 1.55 16.50
N GLN A 162 5.96 2.78 16.19
CA GLN A 162 6.77 3.71 15.41
C GLN A 162 7.98 4.22 16.19
N TYR A 163 7.81 4.66 17.44
CA TYR A 163 8.91 5.24 18.21
C TYR A 163 9.83 4.23 18.87
N VAL A 164 9.34 3.02 19.18
CA VAL A 164 10.19 1.96 19.73
C VAL A 164 10.86 1.18 18.61
N ARG A 165 10.08 0.58 17.70
CA ARG A 165 10.62 -0.32 16.68
C ARG A 165 11.11 0.44 15.46
N ARG A 166 10.25 1.25 14.84
CA ARG A 166 10.61 1.91 13.56
C ARG A 166 11.78 2.88 13.75
N ARG A 167 11.86 3.59 14.88
CA ARG A 167 13.01 4.46 15.19
C ARG A 167 14.31 3.68 15.40
N ALA A 168 14.26 2.52 16.05
CA ALA A 168 15.42 1.63 16.14
C ALA A 168 15.84 1.08 14.77
N GLU A 169 14.88 0.73 13.91
CA GLU A 169 15.15 0.33 12.52
C GLU A 169 15.74 1.48 11.69
N HIS A 170 15.25 2.71 11.89
CA HIS A 170 15.76 3.92 11.26
C HIS A 170 17.21 4.23 11.64
N PHE A 171 17.62 3.99 12.89
CA PHE A 171 19.02 4.15 13.32
C PHE A 171 19.99 3.32 12.47
N TRP A 172 19.57 2.11 12.06
CA TRP A 172 20.34 1.25 11.15
C TRP A 172 20.09 1.54 9.67
N GLY A 173 19.23 2.51 9.34
CA GLY A 173 18.80 2.83 7.98
C GLY A 173 17.96 1.72 7.32
N LYS A 174 17.29 0.86 8.10
CA LYS A 174 16.57 -0.33 7.61
C LYS A 174 15.15 -0.41 8.15
N VAL A 175 14.36 0.67 8.01
CA VAL A 175 12.92 0.64 8.28
C VAL A 175 12.27 -0.48 7.47
N THR A 176 11.69 -1.47 8.15
CA THR A 176 11.18 -2.69 7.49
C THR A 176 9.71 -2.59 7.06
N CYS A 177 9.08 -1.45 7.30
CA CYS A 177 7.70 -1.16 6.95
C CYS A 177 7.48 0.33 6.71
N LEU A 178 7.45 0.72 5.44
CA LEU A 178 6.95 2.01 5.00
C LEU A 178 5.41 1.90 4.88
N PRO A 179 4.62 2.71 5.59
CA PRO A 179 3.16 2.63 5.56
C PRO A 179 2.59 3.23 4.27
N GLY A 180 1.51 2.65 3.78
CA GLY A 180 0.82 3.14 2.58
C GLY A 180 0.36 4.60 2.59
N CYS A 181 -0.02 5.08 3.77
CA CYS A 181 -0.61 6.40 3.95
C CYS A 181 0.39 7.56 3.85
N ILE A 182 1.69 7.34 4.07
CA ILE A 182 2.70 8.40 4.05
C ILE A 182 4.10 7.85 3.73
N THR A 183 4.33 7.59 2.44
CA THR A 183 5.62 7.08 1.95
C THR A 183 6.09 7.87 0.73
N MET A 184 7.36 8.25 0.73
CA MET A 184 8.04 8.88 -0.40
C MET A 184 9.16 7.95 -0.89
N ILE A 185 9.24 7.72 -2.20
CA ILE A 185 10.25 6.84 -2.84
C ILE A 185 11.00 7.66 -3.87
N LYS A 186 12.34 7.60 -3.90
CA LYS A 186 13.13 8.27 -4.94
C LYS A 186 12.92 7.65 -6.32
N VAL A 187 13.11 8.45 -7.35
CA VAL A 187 13.25 7.99 -8.73
C VAL A 187 14.74 7.83 -9.01
N ARG A 188 15.18 6.57 -9.11
CA ARG A 188 16.60 6.23 -9.38
C ARG A 188 16.73 4.80 -9.91
N PRO A 189 17.86 4.44 -10.57
CA PRO A 189 18.02 3.13 -11.22
C PRO A 189 17.79 1.93 -10.29
N GLU A 190 18.15 2.03 -9.01
CA GLU A 190 17.96 0.95 -8.02
C GLU A 190 16.47 0.65 -7.77
N CYS A 191 15.56 1.59 -8.05
CA CYS A 191 14.12 1.37 -7.98
C CYS A 191 13.62 0.42 -9.07
N ALA A 192 14.25 0.39 -10.25
CA ALA A 192 13.84 -0.53 -11.32
C ALA A 192 13.96 -1.99 -10.87
N GLY A 193 15.11 -2.37 -10.29
CA GLY A 193 15.33 -3.71 -9.74
C GLY A 193 14.45 -4.01 -8.52
N ALA A 194 14.15 -3.00 -7.71
CA ALA A 194 13.23 -3.13 -6.58
C ALA A 194 11.80 -3.42 -7.07
N ILE A 195 11.31 -2.67 -8.05
CA ILE A 195 9.95 -2.86 -8.58
C ILE A 195 9.85 -4.14 -9.40
N GLU A 196 10.91 -4.56 -10.10
CA GLU A 196 11.02 -5.88 -10.72
C GLU A 196 10.74 -7.02 -9.73
N LYS A 197 11.44 -7.02 -8.59
CA LYS A 197 11.24 -8.02 -7.51
C LYS A 197 9.87 -7.88 -6.82
N TYR A 198 9.35 -6.66 -6.75
CA TYR A 198 8.01 -6.39 -6.21
C TYR A 198 6.89 -6.87 -7.15
N ALA A 199 7.10 -6.78 -8.46
CA ALA A 199 6.17 -7.16 -9.52
C ALA A 199 6.32 -8.62 -9.98
N GLU A 200 7.25 -9.37 -9.42
CA GLU A 200 7.46 -10.79 -9.73
C GLU A 200 6.19 -11.61 -9.45
N ALA A 201 5.72 -12.35 -10.45
CA ALA A 201 4.60 -13.27 -10.29
C ALA A 201 5.05 -14.50 -9.51
N ILE A 202 4.20 -15.01 -8.62
CA ILE A 202 4.48 -16.28 -7.95
C ILE A 202 3.72 -17.36 -8.69
N THR A 203 4.46 -18.24 -9.34
CA THR A 203 3.91 -19.31 -10.17
C THR A 203 3.73 -20.61 -9.39
N VAL A 204 4.61 -20.97 -8.45
CA VAL A 204 4.43 -22.11 -7.51
C VAL A 204 5.25 -21.87 -6.22
N MET A 205 4.82 -22.48 -5.10
CA MET A 205 5.43 -22.62 -3.76
C MET A 205 6.82 -22.00 -3.48
N PRO A 206 7.05 -21.42 -2.27
CA PRO A 206 6.37 -21.70 -1.00
C PRO A 206 5.16 -20.80 -0.67
N VAL A 207 4.25 -21.30 0.18
CA VAL A 207 3.11 -20.52 0.75
C VAL A 207 3.57 -19.18 1.36
N ALA A 208 4.77 -19.12 1.94
CA ALA A 208 5.34 -17.90 2.49
C ALA A 208 5.55 -16.81 1.41
N HIS A 209 6.06 -17.18 0.23
CA HIS A 209 6.20 -16.26 -0.89
C HIS A 209 4.82 -15.75 -1.31
N HIS A 210 3.86 -16.68 -1.43
CA HIS A 210 2.50 -16.34 -1.82
C HIS A 210 1.85 -15.36 -0.82
N GLN A 211 1.97 -15.59 0.48
CA GLN A 211 1.44 -14.69 1.51
C GLN A 211 2.05 -13.28 1.41
N VAL A 212 3.37 -13.19 1.27
CA VAL A 212 4.07 -11.90 1.18
C VAL A 212 3.72 -11.14 -0.09
N GLN A 213 3.63 -11.81 -1.23
CA GLN A 213 3.46 -11.12 -2.50
C GLN A 213 2.03 -10.63 -2.74
N TYR A 214 1.02 -11.27 -2.15
CA TYR A 214 -0.40 -10.93 -2.36
C TYR A 214 -1.07 -10.20 -1.19
N LEU A 215 -0.60 -10.38 0.05
CA LEU A 215 -1.11 -9.66 1.22
C LEU A 215 -0.15 -8.58 1.71
N GLY A 216 1.12 -8.68 1.34
CA GLY A 216 2.21 -7.92 1.92
C GLY A 216 2.64 -6.65 1.20
N THR A 217 1.74 -6.00 0.46
CA THR A 217 1.97 -4.80 -0.38
C THR A 217 3.07 -3.88 0.15
N ASP A 218 2.87 -3.29 1.33
CA ASP A 218 3.76 -2.25 1.86
C ASP A 218 5.12 -2.79 2.35
N ARG A 219 5.12 -3.90 3.10
CA ARG A 219 6.36 -4.53 3.62
C ARG A 219 7.19 -5.16 2.53
N ARG A 220 6.55 -5.73 1.51
CA ARG A 220 7.21 -6.30 0.35
C ARG A 220 7.78 -5.20 -0.55
N LEU A 221 7.05 -4.10 -0.74
CA LEU A 221 7.59 -2.90 -1.40
C LEU A 221 8.81 -2.36 -0.62
N THR A 222 8.75 -2.35 0.71
CA THR A 222 9.87 -1.90 1.56
C THR A 222 11.07 -2.85 1.52
N TYR A 223 10.84 -4.16 1.46
CA TYR A 223 11.90 -5.16 1.36
C TYR A 223 12.65 -5.07 0.03
N SER A 224 11.94 -4.76 -1.06
CA SER A 224 12.49 -4.88 -2.41
C SER A 224 13.73 -3.99 -2.65
N PRO A 225 13.75 -2.69 -2.25
CA PRO A 225 14.96 -1.87 -2.28
C PRO A 225 16.09 -2.39 -1.40
N HIS A 226 15.80 -2.90 -0.20
CA HIS A 226 16.84 -3.45 0.68
C HIS A 226 17.55 -4.66 0.07
N SER A 227 16.84 -5.44 -0.75
CA SER A 227 17.44 -6.58 -1.44
C SER A 227 18.35 -6.19 -2.62
N GLN A 228 18.27 -4.94 -3.10
CA GLN A 228 19.12 -4.48 -4.21
C GLN A 228 20.55 -4.18 -3.75
N SER A 229 20.72 -3.61 -2.55
CA SER A 229 22.04 -3.26 -2.02
C SER A 229 22.03 -3.02 -0.52
N LYS A 230 23.10 -3.46 0.15
CA LYS A 230 23.32 -3.22 1.58
C LYS A 230 23.40 -1.72 1.91
N LYS A 231 23.84 -0.89 0.96
CA LYS A 231 24.01 0.57 1.15
C LYS A 231 22.69 1.33 1.18
N LEU A 232 21.65 0.84 0.51
CA LEU A 232 20.38 1.57 0.40
C LEU A 232 19.68 1.66 1.74
N THR A 233 19.28 2.86 2.13
CA THR A 233 18.63 3.13 3.42
C THR A 233 17.17 3.50 3.25
N THR A 234 16.35 3.10 4.23
CA THR A 234 14.97 3.56 4.37
C THR A 234 14.82 4.30 5.69
N MET A 235 14.11 5.43 5.66
CA MET A 235 14.08 6.38 6.77
C MET A 235 12.70 6.53 7.40
N PHE A 236 12.71 6.96 8.66
CA PHE A 236 11.52 7.41 9.38
C PHE A 236 11.68 8.89 9.72
N VAL A 237 10.74 9.71 9.27
CA VAL A 237 10.76 11.17 9.37
C VAL A 237 9.54 11.58 10.21
N PRO A 238 9.68 11.68 11.55
CA PRO A 238 8.54 11.92 12.43
C PRO A 238 7.88 13.29 12.23
N GLU A 239 8.59 14.24 11.60
CA GLU A 239 8.07 15.58 11.26
C GLU A 239 7.05 15.53 10.12
N ALA A 240 7.05 14.48 9.30
CA ALA A 240 6.06 14.28 8.26
C ALA A 240 4.87 13.51 8.85
N VAL A 241 3.77 14.20 9.15
CA VAL A 241 2.62 13.61 9.85
C VAL A 241 1.47 13.29 8.89
N SER A 242 0.88 12.11 9.08
CA SER A 242 -0.37 11.68 8.46
C SER A 242 -1.32 11.10 9.49
N GLU A 243 -2.61 11.31 9.28
CA GLU A 243 -3.69 10.77 10.09
C GLU A 243 -4.53 9.79 9.28
N THR A 244 -5.03 8.73 9.93
CA THR A 244 -5.88 7.72 9.29
C THR A 244 -6.94 7.24 10.26
N VAL A 245 -8.08 6.80 9.72
CA VAL A 245 -9.23 6.32 10.50
C VAL A 245 -8.93 4.97 11.14
N ALA A 246 -9.20 4.84 12.43
CA ALA A 246 -9.05 3.57 13.16
C ALA A 246 -10.31 2.70 13.02
N PRO A 247 -10.16 1.35 13.09
CA PRO A 247 -11.32 0.45 13.04
C PRO A 247 -12.22 0.61 14.26
N GLN A 248 -13.51 0.89 14.06
CA GLN A 248 -14.48 1.10 15.16
C GLN A 248 -15.17 -0.19 15.66
N SER A 249 -14.74 -1.38 15.22
CA SER A 249 -15.34 -2.65 15.66
C SER A 249 -14.29 -3.76 15.80
N LEU A 250 -14.57 -4.72 16.69
CA LEU A 250 -13.70 -5.88 16.91
C LEU A 250 -13.48 -6.69 15.62
N LYS A 251 -14.54 -6.86 14.82
CA LYS A 251 -14.48 -7.58 13.55
C LYS A 251 -13.56 -6.88 12.54
N HIS A 252 -13.66 -5.55 12.40
CA HIS A 252 -12.74 -4.77 11.56
C HIS A 252 -11.31 -4.85 12.07
N TYR A 253 -11.12 -4.65 13.38
CA TYR A 253 -9.80 -4.71 14.00
C TYR A 253 -9.11 -6.06 13.78
N LEU A 254 -9.81 -7.18 14.05
CA LEU A 254 -9.25 -8.53 13.87
C LEU A 254 -8.96 -8.82 12.39
N SER A 255 -9.83 -8.40 11.47
CA SER A 255 -9.61 -8.51 10.03
C SER A 255 -8.34 -7.78 9.60
N GLN A 256 -8.18 -6.52 10.03
CA GLN A 256 -7.01 -5.69 9.75
C GLN A 256 -5.73 -6.31 10.34
N ARG A 257 -5.77 -6.73 11.61
CA ARG A 257 -4.62 -7.30 12.32
C ARG A 257 -4.21 -8.68 11.82
N ARG A 258 -5.15 -9.49 11.32
CA ARG A 258 -4.82 -10.74 10.63
C ARG A 258 -3.97 -10.46 9.41
N ARG A 259 -4.36 -9.50 8.56
CA ARG A 259 -3.59 -9.10 7.37
C ARG A 259 -2.21 -8.59 7.73
N TRP A 260 -2.13 -7.67 8.69
CA TRP A 260 -0.86 -7.09 9.12
C TRP A 260 0.05 -8.10 9.83
N GLY A 261 -0.53 -8.96 10.66
CA GLY A 261 0.17 -10.02 11.38
C GLY A 261 0.73 -11.08 10.43
N SER A 262 -0.06 -11.56 9.47
CA SER A 262 0.41 -12.47 8.43
C SER A 262 1.57 -11.86 7.64
N ASN A 263 1.39 -10.63 7.15
CA ASN A 263 2.43 -9.92 6.40
C ASN A 263 3.71 -9.71 7.23
N ALA A 264 3.57 -9.28 8.49
CA ALA A 264 4.72 -9.12 9.38
C ALA A 264 5.45 -10.46 9.59
N TYR A 265 4.72 -11.55 9.86
CA TYR A 265 5.31 -12.85 10.12
C TYR A 265 6.12 -13.36 8.92
N PHE A 266 5.52 -13.45 7.74
CA PHE A 266 6.19 -14.03 6.58
C PHE A 266 7.25 -13.11 5.99
N ASN A 267 7.07 -11.79 6.00
CA ASN A 267 8.07 -10.87 5.44
C ASN A 267 9.36 -10.84 6.28
N ASN A 268 9.32 -11.18 7.57
CA ASN A 268 10.55 -11.31 8.37
C ASN A 268 11.41 -12.49 7.88
N TYR A 269 10.84 -13.58 7.35
CA TYR A 269 11.66 -14.68 6.78
C TYR A 269 12.49 -14.20 5.58
N PHE A 270 11.93 -13.31 4.77
CA PHE A 270 12.66 -12.66 3.67
C PHE A 270 13.79 -11.76 4.18
N TYR A 271 13.63 -11.11 5.33
CA TYR A 271 14.74 -10.37 5.94
C TYR A 271 15.80 -11.29 6.53
N VAL A 272 15.43 -12.45 7.08
CA VAL A 272 16.39 -13.43 7.62
C VAL A 272 17.22 -14.07 6.50
N MET A 273 16.58 -14.47 5.39
CA MET A 273 17.22 -15.25 4.31
C MET A 273 17.54 -14.44 3.05
N GLY A 274 17.06 -13.21 2.95
CA GLY A 274 17.16 -12.40 1.74
C GLY A 274 18.58 -11.96 1.39
N GLU A 275 18.78 -11.60 0.14
CA GLU A 275 20.04 -11.03 -0.35
C GLU A 275 20.26 -9.62 0.20
N ASN A 276 21.52 -9.19 0.31
CA ASN A 276 21.89 -7.82 0.64
C ASN A 276 21.30 -7.25 1.96
N ILE A 277 20.80 -8.11 2.84
CA ILE A 277 20.38 -7.72 4.20
C ILE A 277 21.57 -7.77 5.16
N ILE A 278 21.72 -6.70 5.96
CA ILE A 278 22.75 -6.57 7.00
C ILE A 278 22.45 -7.50 8.19
N ILE A 279 23.50 -7.93 8.90
CA ILE A 279 23.36 -8.96 9.96
C ILE A 279 22.44 -8.53 11.11
N ILE A 280 22.49 -7.27 11.52
CA ILE A 280 21.65 -6.73 12.61
C ILE A 280 20.16 -6.85 12.23
N THR A 281 19.80 -6.51 11.00
CA THR A 281 18.43 -6.65 10.51
C THR A 281 17.99 -8.12 10.43
N ARG A 282 18.89 -9.05 10.07
CA ARG A 282 18.59 -10.50 10.09
C ARG A 282 18.28 -10.97 11.50
N ILE A 283 19.11 -10.60 12.47
CA ILE A 283 18.92 -10.95 13.88
C ILE A 283 17.59 -10.37 14.39
N ALA A 284 17.32 -9.09 14.13
CA ALA A 284 16.07 -8.45 14.53
C ALA A 284 14.84 -9.12 13.91
N ALA A 285 14.90 -9.50 12.63
CA ALA A 285 13.83 -10.22 11.95
C ALA A 285 13.63 -11.63 12.52
N PHE A 286 14.72 -12.33 12.85
CA PHE A 286 14.66 -13.66 13.48
C PHE A 286 14.04 -13.60 14.88
N ILE A 287 14.47 -12.64 15.71
CA ILE A 287 13.89 -12.39 17.03
C ILE A 287 12.38 -12.12 16.91
N GLU A 288 11.97 -11.39 15.87
CA GLU A 288 10.56 -11.10 15.66
C GLU A 288 9.74 -12.33 15.28
N ILE A 289 10.28 -13.22 14.44
CA ILE A 289 9.65 -14.50 14.11
C ILE A 289 9.47 -15.34 15.38
N LEU A 290 10.51 -15.44 16.22
CA LEU A 290 10.43 -16.14 17.50
C LEU A 290 9.37 -15.52 18.41
N ARG A 291 9.38 -14.20 18.55
CA ARG A 291 8.43 -13.45 19.39
C ARG A 291 6.97 -13.69 18.99
N LEU A 292 6.70 -13.72 17.68
CA LEU A 292 5.37 -13.98 17.12
C LEU A 292 4.96 -15.45 17.26
N SER A 293 5.89 -16.39 17.04
CA SER A 293 5.63 -17.83 17.16
C SER A 293 5.37 -18.27 18.60
N MET A 294 6.03 -17.62 19.58
CA MET A 294 5.94 -17.97 21.01
C MET A 294 4.79 -17.27 21.74
N VAL A 295 3.74 -16.81 21.05
CA VAL A 295 2.67 -16.03 21.71
C VAL A 295 1.97 -16.78 22.84
N TYR A 296 1.65 -18.06 22.65
CA TYR A 296 0.99 -18.89 23.67
C TYR A 296 1.92 -19.19 24.85
N TYR A 297 3.18 -19.50 24.55
CA TYR A 297 4.21 -19.70 25.57
C TYR A 297 4.40 -18.45 26.44
N ARG A 298 4.48 -17.27 25.82
CA ARG A 298 4.60 -15.98 26.53
C ARG A 298 3.40 -15.69 27.41
N PHE A 299 2.19 -16.02 26.94
CA PHE A 299 0.98 -15.87 27.72
C PHE A 299 0.96 -16.80 28.94
N ALA A 300 1.24 -18.10 28.74
CA ALA A 300 1.32 -19.09 29.81
C ALA A 300 2.40 -18.71 30.86
N ASN A 301 3.59 -18.30 30.41
CA ASN A 301 4.65 -17.84 31.30
C ASN A 301 4.24 -16.61 32.12
N THR A 302 3.44 -15.71 31.55
CA THR A 302 2.94 -14.54 32.29
C THR A 302 2.01 -14.97 33.42
N ILE A 303 1.12 -15.95 33.17
CA ILE A 303 0.23 -16.52 34.21
C ILE A 303 1.05 -17.19 35.31
N LEU A 304 2.01 -18.04 34.94
CA LEU A 304 2.87 -18.74 35.90
C LEU A 304 3.70 -17.76 36.74
N PHE A 305 4.21 -16.71 36.11
CA PHE A 305 4.95 -15.65 36.80
C PHE A 305 4.08 -14.89 37.81
N VAL A 306 2.86 -14.49 37.42
CA VAL A 306 1.92 -13.83 38.34
C VAL A 306 1.53 -14.76 39.49
N LYS A 307 1.23 -16.03 39.20
CA LYS A 307 0.92 -17.05 40.22
C LYS A 307 2.06 -17.17 41.23
N TYR A 308 3.30 -17.30 40.75
CA TYR A 308 4.48 -17.41 41.60
C TYR A 308 4.68 -16.18 42.49
N ILE A 309 4.48 -14.97 41.95
CA ILE A 309 4.54 -13.74 42.76
C ILE A 309 3.47 -13.77 43.86
N VAL A 310 2.23 -14.12 43.53
CA VAL A 310 1.14 -14.17 44.51
C VAL A 310 1.43 -15.19 45.62
N GLU A 311 1.89 -16.39 45.28
CA GLU A 311 2.25 -17.42 46.26
C GLU A 311 3.39 -16.95 47.20
N GLN A 312 4.43 -16.31 46.65
CA GLN A 312 5.54 -15.75 47.44
C GLN A 312 5.08 -14.61 48.37
N CYS A 313 4.15 -13.77 47.90
CA CYS A 313 3.57 -12.71 48.72
C CYS A 313 2.72 -13.29 49.86
N LEU A 314 1.91 -14.31 49.59
CA LEU A 314 1.08 -14.97 50.60
C LEU A 314 1.91 -15.71 51.65
N ASN A 315 3.03 -16.31 51.24
CA ASN A 315 3.96 -17.01 52.13
C ASN A 315 4.95 -16.06 52.86
N GLY A 316 4.91 -14.76 52.58
CA GLY A 316 5.81 -13.77 53.20
C GLY A 316 7.28 -13.86 52.77
N THR A 317 7.60 -14.65 51.74
CA THR A 317 8.97 -14.89 51.24
C THR A 317 9.33 -14.04 50.02
N PHE A 318 8.45 -13.12 49.63
CA PHE A 318 8.64 -12.27 48.45
C PHE A 318 9.79 -11.28 48.63
N ASP A 319 10.80 -11.39 47.77
CA ASP A 319 11.93 -10.47 47.69
C ASP A 319 11.87 -9.67 46.38
N THR A 320 11.62 -8.37 46.52
CA THR A 320 11.54 -7.41 45.42
C THR A 320 12.86 -7.30 44.64
N MET A 321 14.01 -7.51 45.28
CA MET A 321 15.32 -7.36 44.63
C MET A 321 15.52 -8.37 43.48
N LYS A 322 14.90 -9.55 43.58
CA LYS A 322 14.92 -10.57 42.53
C LYS A 322 14.18 -10.14 41.26
N LEU A 323 13.25 -9.19 41.35
CA LEU A 323 12.49 -8.67 40.22
C LEU A 323 13.17 -7.52 39.49
N VAL A 324 14.06 -6.79 40.17
CA VAL A 324 14.67 -5.56 39.63
C VAL A 324 15.31 -5.77 38.25
N PRO A 325 16.16 -6.79 38.01
CA PRO A 325 16.77 -6.98 36.70
C PRO A 325 15.74 -7.21 35.58
N LEU A 326 14.70 -7.99 35.87
CA LEU A 326 13.61 -8.26 34.93
C LEU A 326 12.81 -6.98 34.62
N LEU A 327 12.54 -6.15 35.62
CA LEU A 327 11.85 -4.88 35.46
C LEU A 327 12.67 -3.90 34.61
N ILE A 328 13.98 -3.78 34.84
CA ILE A 328 14.85 -2.91 34.04
C ILE A 328 14.79 -3.29 32.57
N VAL A 329 14.99 -4.58 32.25
CA VAL A 329 14.99 -5.05 30.86
C VAL A 329 13.61 -4.93 30.21
N SER A 330 12.55 -5.29 30.93
CA SER A 330 11.19 -5.30 30.37
C SER A 330 10.57 -3.92 30.21
N GLN A 331 10.94 -2.94 31.06
CA GLN A 331 10.39 -1.59 31.01
C GLN A 331 11.22 -0.63 30.14
N LEU A 332 12.44 -1.00 29.73
CA LEU A 332 13.27 -0.14 28.87
C LEU A 332 12.55 0.37 27.60
N PRO A 333 11.83 -0.45 26.82
CA PRO A 333 11.10 0.04 25.65
C PRO A 333 9.98 1.03 26.01
N LEU A 334 9.33 0.82 27.16
CA LEU A 334 8.30 1.72 27.66
C LEU A 334 8.91 3.04 28.12
N LEU A 335 10.02 3.00 28.84
CA LEU A 335 10.75 4.19 29.27
C LEU A 335 11.20 5.03 28.06
N TRP A 336 11.76 4.37 27.04
CA TRP A 336 12.12 5.03 25.78
C TRP A 336 10.91 5.70 25.12
N TYR A 337 9.76 5.03 25.11
CA TYR A 337 8.54 5.59 24.56
C TYR A 337 8.02 6.78 25.40
N CYS A 338 8.09 6.73 26.72
CA CYS A 338 7.76 7.86 27.59
C CYS A 338 8.67 9.07 27.32
N ILE A 339 9.98 8.85 27.14
CA ILE A 339 10.91 9.91 26.71
C ILE A 339 10.48 10.48 25.36
N SER A 340 10.13 9.61 24.40
CA SER A 340 9.64 10.04 23.09
C SER A 340 8.37 10.90 23.19
N ILE A 341 7.44 10.56 24.09
CA ILE A 341 6.24 11.38 24.35
C ILE A 341 6.63 12.79 24.79
N VAL A 342 7.65 12.95 25.62
CA VAL A 342 8.09 14.27 26.14
C VAL A 342 8.85 15.07 25.08
N LEU A 343 9.65 14.42 24.25
CA LEU A 343 10.49 15.10 23.26
C LEU A 343 9.70 15.54 22.01
N GLU A 344 8.69 14.79 21.61
CA GLU A 344 8.07 14.92 20.29
C GLU A 344 6.75 15.68 20.39
N ILE A 345 6.66 16.82 19.70
CA ILE A 345 5.47 17.70 19.72
C ILE A 345 4.18 16.92 19.37
N PRO A 346 4.12 16.11 18.29
CA PRO A 346 2.88 15.42 17.92
C PRO A 346 2.40 14.43 18.99
N LEU A 347 3.32 13.83 19.75
CA LEU A 347 2.99 12.92 20.85
C LEU A 347 2.58 13.67 22.11
N ARG A 348 3.28 14.77 22.46
CA ARG A 348 2.97 15.59 23.64
C ARG A 348 1.52 16.07 23.64
N VAL A 349 1.06 16.60 22.51
CA VAL A 349 -0.32 17.10 22.36
C VAL A 349 -1.35 16.01 22.67
N ARG A 350 -1.02 14.74 22.38
CA ARG A 350 -1.90 13.58 22.56
C ARG A 350 -1.56 12.75 23.79
N ALA A 351 -0.67 13.21 24.66
CA ALA A 351 -0.12 12.41 25.76
C ALA A 351 -1.21 11.80 26.66
N HIS A 352 -2.27 12.57 26.95
CA HIS A 352 -3.41 12.10 27.75
C HIS A 352 -4.14 10.90 27.09
N LYS A 353 -4.40 10.95 25.77
CA LYS A 353 -4.98 9.84 25.00
C LYS A 353 -4.04 8.63 24.97
N LEU A 354 -2.73 8.87 24.85
CA LEU A 354 -1.70 7.82 24.83
C LEU A 354 -1.56 7.09 26.16
N ILE A 355 -1.64 7.80 27.29
CA ILE A 355 -1.61 7.21 28.64
C ILE A 355 -2.83 6.30 28.84
N LEU A 356 -4.03 6.76 28.46
CA LEU A 356 -5.23 5.93 28.55
C LEU A 356 -5.15 4.71 27.62
N GLY A 357 -4.70 4.91 26.38
CA GLY A 357 -4.45 3.85 25.41
C GLY A 357 -3.43 2.81 25.89
N PHE A 358 -2.42 3.23 26.67
CA PHE A 358 -1.45 2.33 27.29
C PHE A 358 -2.12 1.34 28.26
N PHE A 359 -2.97 1.84 29.17
CA PHE A 359 -3.66 0.98 30.14
C PHE A 359 -4.63 0.03 29.45
N ILE A 360 -5.42 0.52 28.49
CA ILE A 360 -6.28 -0.31 27.65
C ILE A 360 -5.43 -1.40 26.97
N ASN A 361 -4.30 -1.02 26.37
CA ASN A 361 -3.44 -1.98 25.67
C ASN A 361 -2.83 -3.03 26.60
N LYS A 362 -2.42 -2.67 27.82
CA LYS A 362 -1.86 -3.62 28.78
C LYS A 362 -2.87 -4.70 29.16
N CYS A 363 -4.14 -4.35 29.34
CA CYS A 363 -5.19 -5.31 29.69
C CYS A 363 -5.63 -6.16 28.48
N VAL A 364 -5.77 -5.54 27.30
CA VAL A 364 -6.41 -6.18 26.14
C VAL A 364 -5.41 -6.92 25.24
N SER A 365 -4.19 -6.42 25.09
CA SER A 365 -3.22 -6.93 24.12
C SER A 365 -2.83 -8.41 24.29
N PRO A 366 -2.69 -8.98 25.50
CA PRO A 366 -2.35 -10.40 25.65
C PRO A 366 -3.37 -11.33 24.98
N PHE A 367 -4.67 -11.10 25.25
CA PHE A 367 -5.77 -11.86 24.68
C PHE A 367 -5.92 -11.63 23.17
N MET A 368 -5.78 -10.37 22.73
CA MET A 368 -5.83 -10.03 21.31
C MET A 368 -4.69 -10.69 20.53
N SER A 369 -3.48 -10.75 21.09
CA SER A 369 -2.33 -11.35 20.41
C SER A 369 -2.53 -12.85 20.15
N MET A 370 -3.07 -13.59 21.11
CA MET A 370 -3.43 -15.00 20.94
C MET A 370 -4.49 -15.19 19.85
N THR A 371 -5.53 -14.36 19.88
CA THR A 371 -6.63 -14.41 18.91
C THR A 371 -6.16 -14.07 17.50
N ILE A 372 -5.33 -13.03 17.35
CA ILE A 372 -4.75 -12.62 16.07
C ILE A 372 -3.85 -13.73 15.52
N PHE A 373 -2.97 -14.29 16.34
CA PHE A 373 -2.07 -15.36 15.90
C PHE A 373 -2.84 -16.61 15.48
N TYR A 374 -3.85 -17.02 16.25
CA TYR A 374 -4.76 -18.09 15.87
C TYR A 374 -5.41 -17.85 14.50
N ASN A 375 -5.93 -16.65 14.28
CA ASN A 375 -6.54 -16.27 13.00
C ASN A 375 -5.53 -16.25 11.86
N VAL A 376 -4.30 -15.81 12.10
CA VAL A 376 -3.22 -15.89 11.10
C VAL A 376 -2.92 -17.35 10.78
N ALA A 377 -2.73 -18.20 11.79
CA ALA A 377 -2.41 -19.62 11.63
C ALA A 377 -3.49 -20.39 10.87
N ARG A 378 -4.78 -20.20 11.19
CA ARG A 378 -5.89 -20.87 10.48
C ARG A 378 -6.09 -20.37 9.05
N ASN A 379 -5.57 -19.20 8.70
CA ASN A 379 -5.73 -18.60 7.37
C ASN A 379 -4.42 -18.56 6.58
N VAL A 380 -3.38 -19.28 7.00
CA VAL A 380 -2.16 -19.46 6.18
C VAL A 380 -2.56 -20.07 4.84
N GLY A 381 -2.12 -19.43 3.75
CA GLY A 381 -2.49 -19.82 2.38
C GLY A 381 -3.74 -19.12 1.82
N SER A 382 -4.57 -18.51 2.67
CA SER A 382 -5.74 -17.75 2.20
C SER A 382 -5.34 -16.42 1.53
N GLN A 383 -6.01 -16.07 0.44
CA GLN A 383 -5.83 -14.83 -0.31
C GLN A 383 -6.82 -13.72 0.08
N VAL A 384 -7.74 -14.00 1.01
CA VAL A 384 -8.87 -13.12 1.30
C VAL A 384 -8.39 -11.91 2.10
N TRP A 385 -8.53 -10.72 1.51
CA TRP A 385 -8.12 -9.44 2.09
C TRP A 385 -8.90 -9.05 3.37
N GLY A 386 -9.99 -9.78 3.68
CA GLY A 386 -10.86 -9.50 4.81
C GLY A 386 -11.83 -8.34 4.50
N MET A 387 -12.46 -7.77 5.52
CA MET A 387 -13.33 -6.62 5.34
C MET A 387 -12.47 -5.37 5.09
N SER A 388 -12.62 -4.75 3.92
CA SER A 388 -12.14 -3.39 3.63
C SER A 388 -13.00 -2.39 4.42
N GLY A 389 -12.40 -1.28 4.86
CA GLY A 389 -12.98 -0.34 5.84
C GLY A 389 -14.45 0.00 5.59
N VAL A 390 -15.24 -0.03 6.66
CA VAL A 390 -16.60 0.52 6.69
C VAL A 390 -16.47 2.02 6.86
N THR A 391 -16.88 2.77 5.85
CA THR A 391 -17.34 4.14 5.99
C THR A 391 -18.46 4.14 7.02
N ALA A 392 -18.24 4.75 8.17
CA ALA A 392 -19.28 5.00 9.14
C ALA A 392 -20.20 6.10 8.58
N THR A 393 -21.16 5.72 7.72
CA THR A 393 -22.49 6.31 7.47
C THR A 393 -22.98 5.93 6.06
N SER A 394 -23.85 4.93 5.99
CA SER A 394 -24.93 4.89 5.01
C SER A 394 -25.99 3.93 5.53
N SER A 395 -26.81 4.41 6.47
CA SER A 395 -28.18 3.94 6.54
C SER A 395 -28.82 4.23 5.18
N ILE A 396 -29.01 3.20 4.38
CA ILE A 396 -29.69 3.30 3.09
C ILE A 396 -31.14 3.71 3.40
N ALA A 397 -31.48 4.97 3.15
CA ALA A 397 -32.87 5.35 2.92
C ALA A 397 -33.27 4.78 1.55
N PRO A 398 -34.45 4.14 1.40
CA PRO A 398 -34.87 3.61 0.12
C PRO A 398 -35.06 4.76 -0.89
N ALA A 399 -34.42 4.65 -2.05
CA ALA A 399 -34.56 5.63 -3.13
C ALA A 399 -35.99 5.65 -3.67
N ALA A 400 -36.55 6.85 -3.84
CA ALA A 400 -37.83 7.04 -4.51
C ALA A 400 -37.73 6.68 -6.01
N PRO A 401 -38.79 6.15 -6.64
CA PRO A 401 -38.76 5.77 -8.05
C PRO A 401 -38.67 7.00 -8.96
N ILE A 402 -37.77 6.95 -9.95
CA ILE A 402 -37.64 7.95 -11.02
C ILE A 402 -38.63 7.57 -12.16
N PRO A 403 -39.38 8.52 -12.75
CA PRO A 403 -40.31 8.22 -13.84
C PRO A 403 -39.56 7.91 -15.15
N THR A 404 -39.94 6.82 -15.81
CA THR A 404 -39.48 6.47 -17.16
C THR A 404 -40.18 7.34 -18.21
N VAL A 405 -39.40 8.07 -19.02
CA VAL A 405 -39.87 8.72 -20.25
C VAL A 405 -39.58 7.78 -21.43
N GLU A 406 -40.62 7.35 -22.13
CA GLU A 406 -40.51 6.55 -23.35
C GLU A 406 -40.04 7.41 -24.54
N VAL A 407 -39.07 6.89 -25.30
CA VAL A 407 -38.65 7.47 -26.59
C VAL A 407 -39.15 6.54 -27.72
N PRO A 408 -39.82 7.05 -28.78
CA PRO A 408 -40.42 6.20 -29.81
C PRO A 408 -39.36 5.57 -30.73
N ALA A 409 -39.61 4.32 -31.15
CA ALA A 409 -38.77 3.57 -32.07
C ALA A 409 -38.85 4.13 -33.51
N VAL A 410 -37.69 4.33 -34.14
CA VAL A 410 -37.58 4.61 -35.58
C VAL A 410 -37.39 3.29 -36.34
N ALA A 411 -38.25 3.03 -37.31
CA ALA A 411 -38.22 1.83 -38.15
C ALA A 411 -37.09 1.89 -39.20
N VAL A 412 -36.37 0.77 -39.38
CA VAL A 412 -35.41 0.57 -40.47
C VAL A 412 -36.01 -0.43 -41.49
N PRO A 413 -36.01 -0.16 -42.81
CA PRO A 413 -36.54 -1.08 -43.80
C PRO A 413 -35.57 -2.22 -44.14
N ALA A 414 -36.13 -3.38 -44.49
CA ALA A 414 -35.44 -4.62 -44.77
C ALA A 414 -35.01 -4.81 -46.24
N GLY A 415 -33.91 -5.54 -46.44
CA GLY A 415 -33.45 -6.14 -47.71
C GLY A 415 -31.99 -5.76 -48.03
N ARG A 416 -31.06 -6.62 -48.41
CA ARG A 416 -31.07 -8.00 -48.93
C ARG A 416 -29.70 -8.67 -48.68
N ASN A 417 -29.75 -9.99 -48.59
CA ASN A 417 -28.71 -11.03 -48.51
C ASN A 417 -27.37 -10.77 -49.22
N SER A 418 -26.25 -11.14 -48.58
CA SER A 418 -25.50 -12.36 -48.96
C SER A 418 -24.33 -12.71 -47.99
N THR A 419 -24.35 -13.97 -47.56
CA THR A 419 -23.22 -14.90 -47.26
C THR A 419 -22.34 -14.76 -46.00
N SER A 420 -22.73 -15.58 -45.00
CA SER A 420 -21.95 -16.62 -44.29
C SER A 420 -20.68 -16.28 -43.50
N ILE A 421 -20.70 -16.56 -42.19
CA ILE A 421 -19.97 -17.67 -41.54
C ILE A 421 -20.75 -18.06 -40.26
N SER A 422 -20.94 -19.35 -40.04
CA SER A 422 -21.72 -19.96 -38.98
C SER A 422 -21.08 -19.83 -37.59
N ASP A 423 -21.88 -19.42 -36.62
CA ASP A 423 -21.61 -19.51 -35.19
C ASP A 423 -21.49 -20.97 -34.72
N ALA A 424 -20.30 -21.34 -34.26
CA ALA A 424 -20.11 -22.40 -33.29
C ALA A 424 -19.12 -21.88 -32.23
N ALA A 425 -19.62 -21.08 -31.30
CA ALA A 425 -18.86 -20.69 -30.12
C ALA A 425 -18.77 -21.90 -29.17
N GLU A 426 -17.74 -22.72 -29.35
CA GLU A 426 -17.30 -23.65 -28.32
C GLU A 426 -16.99 -22.86 -27.04
N THR A 427 -17.73 -23.18 -25.99
CA THR A 427 -17.56 -22.56 -24.67
C THR A 427 -16.29 -23.14 -24.06
N LEU A 428 -15.16 -22.44 -24.17
CA LEU A 428 -13.91 -22.83 -23.52
C LEU A 428 -14.05 -22.70 -22.00
N VAL A 429 -14.24 -23.84 -21.33
CA VAL A 429 -14.21 -23.96 -19.87
C VAL A 429 -12.75 -23.96 -19.41
N PRO A 430 -12.35 -23.17 -18.40
CA PRO A 430 -11.01 -23.25 -17.83
C PRO A 430 -10.74 -24.63 -17.23
N ALA A 431 -9.56 -25.20 -17.50
CA ALA A 431 -9.12 -26.52 -17.01
C ALA A 431 -9.09 -26.70 -15.46
N ALA A 432 -9.46 -25.67 -14.70
CA ALA A 432 -9.62 -25.72 -13.25
C ALA A 432 -11.02 -26.23 -12.79
N ALA A 433 -11.89 -26.67 -13.71
CA ALA A 433 -13.25 -27.11 -13.40
C ALA A 433 -13.55 -28.60 -13.68
N LEU A 434 -12.54 -29.44 -13.95
CA LEU A 434 -12.73 -30.88 -14.19
C LEU A 434 -12.26 -31.72 -12.98
N PRO A 435 -13.10 -32.60 -12.40
CA PRO A 435 -12.67 -33.53 -11.37
C PRO A 435 -12.08 -34.82 -11.98
N GLY A 436 -10.95 -35.27 -11.47
CA GLY A 436 -10.46 -36.65 -11.68
C GLY A 436 -9.55 -36.90 -12.89
N PRO A 437 -9.37 -38.18 -13.28
CA PRO A 437 -8.23 -38.69 -14.07
C PRO A 437 -8.08 -38.13 -15.50
N GLU A 438 -9.06 -37.39 -16.01
CA GLU A 438 -8.98 -36.71 -17.31
C GLU A 438 -7.95 -35.56 -17.33
N ALA A 439 -7.72 -34.89 -16.20
CA ALA A 439 -6.69 -33.86 -16.10
C ALA A 439 -5.25 -34.41 -16.29
N ALA A 440 -5.03 -35.69 -15.97
CA ALA A 440 -3.73 -36.34 -16.08
C ALA A 440 -3.40 -36.76 -17.53
N ALA A 441 -4.41 -37.05 -18.36
CA ALA A 441 -4.22 -37.42 -19.76
C ALA A 441 -3.81 -36.22 -20.64
N ILE A 442 -4.29 -35.02 -20.33
CA ILE A 442 -3.94 -33.79 -21.08
C ILE A 442 -2.53 -33.31 -20.75
N ALA A 443 -2.04 -33.54 -19.53
CA ALA A 443 -0.67 -33.18 -19.12
C ALA A 443 0.42 -34.06 -19.78
N ALA A 444 0.06 -35.18 -20.40
CA ALA A 444 0.98 -36.14 -21.01
C ALA A 444 1.10 -36.01 -22.54
N ALA A 445 0.40 -35.07 -23.18
CA ALA A 445 0.44 -34.90 -24.63
C ALA A 445 1.72 -34.15 -25.08
N PRO A 446 2.46 -34.60 -26.12
CA PRO A 446 3.65 -33.92 -26.62
C PRO A 446 3.31 -32.56 -27.25
N LEU A 447 4.08 -31.53 -26.89
CA LEU A 447 3.96 -30.16 -27.38
C LEU A 447 4.63 -29.97 -28.75
N ASP A 448 4.05 -30.54 -29.81
CA ASP A 448 4.45 -30.24 -31.19
C ASP A 448 3.40 -29.35 -31.85
N ARG A 449 3.45 -28.05 -31.53
CA ARG A 449 2.99 -26.91 -32.38
C ARG A 449 3.14 -25.60 -31.61
N VAL A 450 4.07 -24.76 -32.04
CA VAL A 450 4.13 -23.35 -31.65
C VAL A 450 2.98 -22.64 -32.38
N PRO A 451 2.00 -22.02 -31.68
CA PRO A 451 0.97 -21.24 -32.36
C PRO A 451 1.54 -19.87 -32.73
N THR A 452 1.71 -19.63 -34.02
CA THR A 452 1.98 -18.31 -34.59
C THR A 452 0.72 -17.45 -34.44
N ILE A 453 0.80 -16.40 -33.62
CA ILE A 453 -0.26 -15.38 -33.55
C ILE A 453 0.09 -14.31 -34.59
N GLU A 454 -0.64 -14.27 -35.70
CA GLU A 454 -0.59 -13.15 -36.63
C GLU A 454 -1.29 -11.94 -36.00
N VAL A 455 -0.53 -10.87 -35.79
CA VAL A 455 -1.06 -9.57 -35.36
C VAL A 455 -1.51 -8.82 -36.62
N PRO A 456 -2.79 -8.45 -36.77
CA PRO A 456 -3.21 -7.65 -37.92
C PRO A 456 -2.59 -6.25 -37.82
N ALA A 457 -2.01 -5.78 -38.92
CA ALA A 457 -1.50 -4.42 -39.05
C ALA A 457 -2.68 -3.42 -38.91
N ILE A 458 -2.79 -2.77 -37.76
CA ILE A 458 -3.74 -1.68 -37.56
C ILE A 458 -3.08 -0.41 -38.09
N ALA A 459 -3.62 0.12 -39.19
CA ALA A 459 -3.32 1.46 -39.67
C ALA A 459 -3.68 2.48 -38.57
N LEU A 460 -2.70 3.28 -38.16
CA LEU A 460 -2.90 4.44 -37.29
C LEU A 460 -3.82 5.45 -38.01
N PRO A 461 -4.98 5.83 -37.46
CA PRO A 461 -5.67 7.01 -37.95
C PRO A 461 -4.88 8.23 -37.48
N VAL A 462 -4.33 8.99 -38.43
CA VAL A 462 -3.84 10.35 -38.19
C VAL A 462 -5.06 11.20 -37.84
N VAL A 463 -5.35 11.34 -36.56
CA VAL A 463 -6.30 12.34 -36.08
C VAL A 463 -5.53 13.65 -35.96
N ALA A 464 -5.74 14.55 -36.91
CA ALA A 464 -5.27 15.92 -36.81
C ALA A 464 -5.90 16.58 -35.58
N VAL A 465 -5.12 16.78 -34.53
CA VAL A 465 -5.52 17.60 -33.38
C VAL A 465 -5.45 19.05 -33.81
N GLN A 466 -6.59 19.75 -33.78
CA GLN A 466 -6.65 21.18 -34.01
C GLN A 466 -6.06 21.87 -32.78
N VAL A 467 -4.82 22.31 -32.87
CA VAL A 467 -4.13 23.07 -31.82
C VAL A 467 -4.80 24.44 -31.70
N ALA A 468 -5.61 24.64 -30.66
CA ALA A 468 -6.01 25.97 -30.26
C ALA A 468 -4.77 26.68 -29.68
N SER A 469 -4.37 27.80 -30.29
CA SER A 469 -3.23 28.60 -29.86
C SER A 469 -3.41 29.07 -28.41
N ALA A 470 -2.43 28.77 -27.55
CA ALA A 470 -2.40 29.25 -26.17
C ALA A 470 -2.46 30.79 -26.09
N PRO A 471 -3.20 31.38 -25.15
CA PRO A 471 -3.16 32.82 -24.91
C PRO A 471 -1.78 33.23 -24.36
N LYS A 472 -1.19 34.28 -24.93
CA LYS A 472 0.07 34.87 -24.46
C LYS A 472 -0.06 35.31 -22.98
N LEU A 473 0.65 34.63 -22.09
CA LEU A 473 0.80 35.01 -20.69
C LEU A 473 1.48 36.38 -20.57
N LYS A 474 0.79 37.35 -19.96
CA LYS A 474 1.43 38.58 -19.44
C LYS A 474 2.18 38.21 -18.16
N ARG A 475 3.52 38.39 -18.18
CA ARG A 475 4.33 38.37 -16.96
C ARG A 475 3.80 39.41 -15.96
N VAL A 476 3.28 38.96 -14.83
CA VAL A 476 3.15 39.79 -13.63
C VAL A 476 4.43 39.59 -12.82
N SER A 477 5.29 40.60 -12.81
CA SER A 477 6.46 40.62 -11.92
C SER A 477 5.98 40.89 -10.49
N PHE A 478 6.20 39.93 -9.59
CA PHE A 478 6.13 40.22 -8.16
C PHE A 478 7.48 40.80 -7.72
N ALA A 479 7.53 42.13 -7.71
CA ALA A 479 8.55 42.86 -6.96
C ALA A 479 8.09 42.98 -5.50
N ASP A 480 9.03 42.68 -4.60
CA ASP A 480 9.11 43.01 -3.16
C ASP A 480 7.86 43.52 -2.45
N LYS A 481 7.30 42.68 -1.58
CA LYS A 481 6.80 43.15 -0.27
C LYS A 481 7.21 42.16 0.82
N GLY A 482 8.00 42.67 1.76
CA GLY A 482 8.44 42.00 2.98
C GLY A 482 7.29 41.72 3.97
N PRO A 483 7.63 41.24 5.18
CA PRO A 483 6.76 40.40 5.98
C PRO A 483 5.70 41.19 6.75
N GLN A 484 4.48 40.67 6.76
CA GLN A 484 3.51 40.80 7.86
C GLN A 484 2.84 39.46 8.10
#